data_AF-A0A2N1QTU3-F1
#
_entry.id   AF-A0A2N1QTU3-F1
#
_cell.length_a   1.000
_cell.length_b   1.000
_cell.length_c   1.000
_cell.angle_alpha   90.00
_cell.angle_beta   90.00
_cell.angle_gamma   90.00
#
_symmetry.space_group_name_H-M   'P 1'
#
loop_
_entity.id
_entity.type
_entity.pdbx_description
1 polymer ?
#
loop_
_entity_poly.entity_id
_entity_poly.type
_entity_poly.pdbx_seq_one_letter_code
_entity_poly.pdbx_strand_id
1 'polypeptide(L)'
;MEKEYVYPAVLAFGYDEGRLWAANFVGLSGCWVEGEDREDVIKRAPEVLKEYLKCCIEAEWPIPGPPKADDLEAADVGEVIIVKCRI
;
A
#
# COMPACT_ATOMS: atom_id res chain seq x y z
N MET A 1 -15.36 11.91 13.39
CA MET A 1 -15.86 11.68 12.02
C MET A 1 -14.88 10.75 11.35
N GLU A 2 -15.31 9.58 10.91
CA GLU A 2 -14.43 8.67 10.16
C GLU A 2 -14.06 9.30 8.82
N LYS A 3 -12.78 9.28 8.46
CA LYS A 3 -12.26 9.75 7.18
C LYS A 3 -11.79 8.58 6.34
N GLU A 4 -12.24 8.53 5.09
CA GLU A 4 -11.81 7.53 4.12
C GLU A 4 -10.54 7.97 3.40
N TYR A 5 -9.60 7.05 3.26
CA TYR A 5 -8.33 7.22 2.57
C TYR A 5 -8.22 6.19 1.45
N VAL A 6 -7.71 6.62 0.30
CA VAL A 6 -7.58 5.80 -0.91
C VAL A 6 -6.17 5.96 -1.45
N TYR A 7 -5.43 4.86 -1.55
CA TYR A 7 -4.08 4.83 -2.08
C TYR A 7 -3.94 3.69 -3.09
N PRO A 8 -3.29 3.93 -4.23
CA PRO A 8 -2.83 2.83 -5.06
C PRO A 8 -1.63 2.14 -4.39
N ALA A 9 -1.50 0.84 -4.61
CA ALA A 9 -0.31 0.06 -4.26
C ALA A 9 0.11 -0.78 -5.47
N VAL A 10 1.41 -1.05 -5.58
CA VAL A 10 1.97 -1.96 -6.58
C VAL A 10 2.09 -3.34 -5.97
N LEU A 11 1.35 -4.29 -6.50
CA LEU A 11 1.39 -5.71 -6.17
C LEU A 11 2.30 -6.45 -7.15
N ALA A 12 3.33 -7.10 -6.63
CA ALA A 12 4.26 -7.88 -7.44
C ALA A 12 4.65 -9.18 -6.74
N PHE A 13 4.90 -10.22 -7.53
CA PHE A 13 5.62 -11.40 -7.11
C PHE A 13 7.08 -11.25 -7.50
N GLY A 14 8.01 -11.68 -6.65
CA GLY A 14 9.43 -11.47 -6.92
C GLY A 14 10.23 -10.96 -5.72
N TYR A 15 9.55 -10.62 -4.62
CA TYR A 15 10.23 -10.11 -3.43
C TYR A 15 10.93 -11.23 -2.65
N ASP A 16 11.96 -10.87 -1.88
CA ASP A 16 12.80 -11.81 -1.14
C ASP A 16 13.33 -12.97 -2.02
N GLU A 17 14.11 -12.63 -3.05
CA GLU A 17 14.67 -13.60 -4.03
C GLU A 17 13.61 -14.39 -4.81
N GLY A 18 12.43 -13.80 -5.01
CA GLY A 18 11.34 -14.44 -5.76
C GLY A 18 10.49 -15.40 -4.95
N ARG A 19 10.43 -15.22 -3.63
CA ARG A 19 9.69 -16.10 -2.71
C ARG A 19 8.35 -15.53 -2.29
N LEU A 20 8.21 -14.21 -2.28
CA LEU A 20 7.04 -13.53 -1.70
C LEU A 20 6.31 -12.64 -2.71
N TRP A 21 5.01 -12.55 -2.50
CA TRP A 21 4.19 -11.45 -2.96
C TRP A 21 4.39 -10.25 -2.05
N ALA A 22 4.43 -9.05 -2.65
CA ALA A 22 4.49 -7.80 -1.92
C ALA A 22 3.53 -6.78 -2.52
N ALA A 23 2.82 -6.04 -1.67
CA ALA A 23 2.10 -4.81 -2.03
C ALA A 23 2.83 -3.61 -1.42
N ASN A 24 3.38 -2.76 -2.26
CA ASN A 24 4.08 -1.53 -1.87
C ASN A 24 3.18 -0.31 -2.11
N PHE A 25 2.94 0.47 -1.06
CA PHE A 25 2.27 1.77 -1.18
C PHE A 25 3.27 2.85 -1.59
N VAL A 26 3.42 3.04 -2.90
CA VAL A 26 4.37 4.01 -3.45
C VAL A 26 4.07 5.41 -2.90
N GLY A 27 5.11 6.09 -2.40
CA GLY A 27 4.99 7.38 -1.72
C GLY A 27 4.78 7.32 -0.21
N LEU A 28 4.48 6.13 0.35
CA LEU A 28 4.42 5.88 1.79
C LEU A 28 5.67 5.09 2.21
N SER A 29 6.73 5.80 2.58
CA SER A 29 8.03 5.19 2.90
C SER A 29 7.90 4.11 3.97
N GLY A 30 8.25 2.87 3.63
CA GLY A 30 8.19 1.71 4.53
C GLY A 30 6.80 1.09 4.72
N CYS A 31 5.77 1.54 3.99
CA CYS A 31 4.43 0.93 4.02
C CYS A 31 4.30 -0.22 3.00
N TRP A 32 4.53 -1.45 3.46
CA TRP A 32 4.58 -2.65 2.62
C TRP A 32 3.80 -3.79 3.28
N VAL A 33 3.18 -4.64 2.47
CA VAL A 33 2.58 -5.90 2.90
C VAL A 33 3.24 -7.03 2.16
N GLU A 34 3.70 -8.06 2.87
CA GLU A 34 4.39 -9.20 2.28
C GLU A 34 3.72 -10.52 2.72
N GLY A 35 3.75 -11.52 1.84
CA GLY A 35 3.18 -12.84 2.10
C GLY A 35 3.46 -13.84 1.00
N GLU A 36 3.32 -15.13 1.32
CA GLU A 36 3.48 -16.23 0.34
C GLU A 36 2.28 -16.33 -0.62
N ASP A 37 1.15 -15.73 -0.27
CA ASP A 37 -0.11 -15.77 -1.01
C ASP A 37 -0.55 -14.38 -1.46
N ARG A 38 -0.86 -14.25 -2.76
CA ARG A 38 -1.30 -13.00 -3.38
C ARG A 38 -2.56 -12.44 -2.74
N GLU A 39 -3.54 -13.29 -2.48
CA GLU A 39 -4.84 -12.88 -1.96
C GLU A 39 -4.74 -12.45 -0.49
N ASP A 40 -3.91 -13.12 0.32
CA ASP A 40 -3.62 -12.70 1.69
C ASP A 40 -2.99 -11.30 1.73
N VAL A 41 -2.03 -11.02 0.83
CA VAL A 41 -1.41 -9.69 0.71
C VAL A 41 -2.46 -8.63 0.38
N ILE A 42 -3.33 -8.88 -0.60
CA ILE A 42 -4.43 -7.96 -0.96
C ILE A 42 -5.37 -7.74 0.23
N LYS A 43 -5.75 -8.81 0.93
CA LYS A 43 -6.69 -8.77 2.06
C LYS A 43 -6.14 -7.97 3.24
N ARG A 44 -4.81 -8.02 3.47
CA ARG A 44 -4.14 -7.33 4.58
C ARG A 44 -3.74 -5.89 4.27
N ALA A 45 -3.63 -5.53 2.99
CA ALA A 45 -3.25 -4.19 2.54
C ALA A 45 -4.05 -3.05 3.19
N PRO A 46 -5.39 -3.12 3.34
CA PRO A 46 -6.16 -2.07 4.00
C PRO A 46 -5.75 -1.80 5.46
N GLU A 47 -5.39 -2.84 6.22
CA GLU A 47 -5.03 -2.67 7.63
C GLU A 47 -3.63 -2.07 7.76
N VAL A 48 -2.66 -2.50 6.93
CA VAL A 48 -1.32 -1.91 6.94
C VAL A 48 -1.35 -0.43 6.53
N LEU A 49 -2.15 -0.08 5.52
CA LEU A 49 -2.39 1.33 5.15
C LEU A 49 -2.96 2.12 6.33
N LYS A 50 -3.94 1.53 7.04
CA LYS A 50 -4.57 2.15 8.20
C LYS A 50 -3.59 2.38 9.34
N GLU A 51 -2.74 1.39 9.64
CA GLU A 51 -1.69 1.49 10.66
C GLU A 51 -0.69 2.60 10.32
N TYR A 52 -0.20 2.65 9.08
CA TYR A 52 0.72 3.71 8.64
C TYR A 52 0.13 5.11 8.84
N LEU A 53 -1.11 5.31 8.37
CA LEU A 53 -1.80 6.60 8.47
C LEU A 53 -2.10 6.99 9.93
N LYS A 54 -2.43 6.01 10.79
CA LYS A 54 -2.55 6.25 12.24
C LYS A 54 -1.23 6.69 12.85
N CYS A 55 -0.12 6.04 12.50
CA CYS A 55 1.22 6.47 12.94
C CYS A 55 1.53 7.91 12.51
N CYS A 56 1.18 8.32 11.28
CA CYS A 56 1.33 9.72 10.87
C CYS A 56 0.50 10.67 11.75
N ILE A 57 -0.75 10.32 12.03
CA ILE A 57 -1.65 11.15 12.85
C ILE A 57 -1.14 11.25 14.29
N GLU A 58 -0.76 10.14 14.91
CA GLU A 58 -0.26 10.08 16.29
C GLU A 58 1.06 10.82 16.47
N ALA A 59 1.92 10.78 15.45
CA ALA A 59 3.19 11.50 15.43
C ALA A 59 3.06 12.98 15.00
N GLU A 60 1.84 13.46 14.73
CA GLU A 60 1.55 14.79 14.16
C GLU A 60 2.31 15.07 12.84
N TRP A 61 2.60 14.01 12.08
CA TRP A 61 3.24 14.11 10.78
C TRP A 61 2.21 14.41 9.68
N PRO A 62 2.61 15.13 8.63
CA PRO A 62 1.77 15.29 7.46
C PRO A 62 1.51 13.93 6.82
N ILE A 63 0.24 13.66 6.49
CA ILE A 63 -0.14 12.47 5.72
C ILE A 63 0.31 12.69 4.26
N PRO A 64 1.25 11.89 3.72
CA PRO A 64 1.67 12.03 2.32
C PRO A 64 0.50 11.77 1.38
N GLY A 65 0.32 12.56 0.33
CA GLY A 65 -0.77 12.33 -0.64
C GLY A 65 -0.54 11.08 -1.51
N PRO A 66 -1.61 10.43 -2.00
CA PRO A 66 -1.46 9.28 -2.89
C PRO A 66 -0.88 9.69 -4.25
N PRO A 67 0.00 8.88 -4.85
CA PRO A 67 0.38 9.05 -6.26
C PRO A 67 -0.82 8.73 -7.17
N LYS A 68 -0.74 9.10 -8.45
CA LYS A 68 -1.76 8.71 -9.43
C LYS A 68 -1.57 7.25 -9.82
N ALA A 69 -2.66 6.50 -9.96
CA ALA A 69 -2.62 5.12 -10.40
C ALA A 69 -1.98 5.00 -11.80
N ASP A 70 -2.37 5.87 -12.75
CA ASP A 70 -1.84 5.89 -14.12
C ASP A 70 -0.31 6.03 -14.17
N ASP A 71 0.29 6.80 -13.25
CA ASP A 71 1.75 6.96 -13.19
C ASP A 71 2.44 5.66 -12.75
N LEU A 72 1.78 4.86 -11.90
CA LEU A 72 2.26 3.55 -11.46
C LEU A 72 2.05 2.48 -12.53
N GLU A 73 0.90 2.49 -13.20
CA GLU A 73 0.59 1.59 -14.32
C GLU A 73 1.59 1.78 -15.46
N ALA A 74 1.93 3.03 -15.78
CA ALA A 74 2.92 3.36 -16.80
C ALA A 74 4.35 2.90 -16.47
N ALA A 75 4.66 2.66 -15.19
CA ALA A 75 5.98 2.16 -14.77
C ALA A 75 6.16 0.66 -15.02
N ASP A 76 5.07 -0.11 -15.20
CA ASP A 76 5.08 -1.54 -15.55
C ASP A 76 5.96 -2.43 -14.63
N VAL A 77 5.94 -2.13 -13.33
CA VAL A 77 6.72 -2.85 -12.29
C VAL A 77 5.88 -3.84 -11.47
N GLY A 78 4.60 -3.99 -11.78
CA GLY A 78 3.65 -4.86 -11.08
C GLY A 78 2.20 -4.47 -11.36
N GLU A 79 1.27 -5.19 -10.75
CA GLU A 79 -0.16 -4.89 -10.83
C GLU A 79 -0.51 -3.73 -9.91
N VAL A 80 -1.24 -2.73 -10.40
CA VAL A 80 -1.72 -1.63 -9.56
C VAL A 80 -3.07 -2.01 -8.93
N ILE A 81 -3.13 -2.02 -7.61
CA ILE A 81 -4.35 -2.26 -6.84
C ILE A 81 -4.78 -1.00 -6.10
N ILE A 82 -6.09 -0.75 -6.02
CA ILE A 82 -6.65 0.38 -5.26
C ILE A 82 -7.04 -0.11 -3.86
N VAL A 83 -6.41 0.46 -2.84
CA VAL A 83 -6.65 0.11 -1.45
C VAL A 83 -7.37 1.25 -0.73
N LYS A 84 -8.37 0.91 0.06
CA LYS A 84 -9.20 1.86 0.82
C LYS A 84 -9.19 1.50 2.29
N CYS A 85 -9.08 2.49 3.16
CA CYS A 85 -9.26 2.30 4.60
C CYS A 85 -10.01 3.49 5.22
N ARG A 86 -10.55 3.28 6.44
CA ARG A 86 -11.21 4.32 7.24
C ARG A 86 -10.54 4.45 8.59
N ILE A 87 -10.34 5.68 9.03
CA ILE A 87 -9.76 6.07 10.33
C ILE A 87 -10.69 7.03 11.03
#